data_AF-A0AAV2LDX5-F1
#
_entry.id   AF-A0AAV2LDX5-F1
#
_cell.length_a   1.000
_cell.length_b   1.000
_cell.length_c   1.000
_cell.angle_alpha   90.00
_cell.angle_beta   90.00
_cell.angle_gamma   90.00
#
_symmetry.space_group_name_H-M   'P 1'
#
loop_
_entity.id
_entity.type
_entity.pdbx_description
1 polymer ?
#
loop_
_entity_poly.entity_id
_entity_poly.type
_entity_poly.pdbx_seq_one_letter_code
_entity_poly.pdbx_strand_id
1 'polypeptide(L)'
;MAAESPDPSLEEALSPEEERELLLLRTEIEELHIERWKQKERGAALIKEKEVLTGKIQEAIDLNLSHDLFQQAAVVKEMEEATEKQWEIVEEKKALRSRMETEIAELNQRKKEKLRTVENQSGYYKLLDKVVKKTKFAGVEELINHLQNLFHMRDKARQAENDKLEEIDQNRRQLLSLEEQHHMSMIRKNYDLAQNQTELEKCQSEERIWQQRWDKIQETATKKTMMVGQLKMATLNLYEMTGGVVGEGGVDINDTQAQLDMIVDFIRDTENIIKQYQLSQQQKSTKRDTKVSTGTN
;
A
#
# COMPACT_ATOMS: atom_id res chain seq x y z
N MET A 1 -125.28 4.35 -70.29
CA MET A 1 -126.32 3.60 -71.02
C MET A 1 -127.47 3.33 -70.07
N ALA A 2 -128.70 3.22 -70.59
CA ALA A 2 -129.89 2.53 -70.04
C ALA A 2 -129.92 2.24 -68.52
N ALA A 3 -130.83 2.75 -67.70
CA ALA A 3 -132.27 3.07 -67.90
C ALA A 3 -133.15 1.85 -68.23
N GLU A 4 -134.13 1.62 -67.34
CA GLU A 4 -135.44 0.99 -67.54
C GLU A 4 -135.59 -0.48 -67.94
N SER A 5 -136.45 -1.16 -67.17
CA SER A 5 -137.52 -2.05 -67.66
C SER A 5 -138.68 -2.08 -66.65
N PRO A 6 -139.76 -1.30 -66.85
CA PRO A 6 -141.04 -1.53 -66.18
C PRO A 6 -142.25 -1.61 -67.16
N ASP A 7 -143.28 -2.35 -66.73
CA ASP A 7 -144.55 -2.62 -67.42
C ASP A 7 -145.53 -3.19 -66.36
N PRO A 8 -146.88 -3.05 -66.42
CA PRO A 8 -147.76 -2.24 -67.29
C PRO A 8 -148.71 -1.27 -66.52
N SER A 9 -149.55 -0.53 -67.26
CA SER A 9 -150.99 -0.17 -67.00
C SER A 9 -151.55 -0.10 -65.56
N LEU A 10 -152.33 0.91 -65.10
CA LEU A 10 -152.86 2.22 -65.58
C LEU A 10 -152.90 3.20 -64.35
N GLU A 11 -153.62 4.34 -64.21
CA GLU A 11 -154.66 5.08 -64.96
C GLU A 11 -154.71 6.58 -64.55
N GLU A 12 -155.77 7.33 -64.93
CA GLU A 12 -156.04 8.77 -64.70
C GLU A 12 -155.12 9.79 -65.42
N ALA A 13 -155.60 11.03 -65.61
CA ALA A 13 -154.99 12.03 -66.49
C ALA A 13 -154.65 13.35 -65.75
N LEU A 14 -153.47 13.92 -66.04
CA LEU A 14 -152.86 15.05 -65.31
C LEU A 14 -152.71 16.34 -66.13
N SER A 15 -152.23 17.40 -65.47
CA SER A 15 -152.46 18.83 -65.81
C SER A 15 -151.17 19.58 -66.20
N PRO A 16 -151.22 20.66 -67.03
CA PRO A 16 -150.02 21.29 -67.64
C PRO A 16 -149.06 22.08 -66.73
N GLU A 17 -149.06 21.87 -65.41
CA GLU A 17 -148.15 22.59 -64.49
C GLU A 17 -146.80 21.86 -64.31
N GLU A 18 -146.79 20.52 -64.43
CA GLU A 18 -145.63 19.66 -64.13
C GLU A 18 -144.47 19.81 -65.15
N GLU A 19 -144.74 20.16 -66.40
CA GLU A 19 -143.71 20.33 -67.44
C GLU A 19 -142.73 21.49 -67.16
N ARG A 20 -143.12 22.47 -66.34
CA ARG A 20 -142.30 23.67 -66.08
C ARG A 20 -141.13 23.42 -65.13
N GLU A 21 -141.27 22.49 -64.18
CA GLU A 21 -140.22 22.20 -63.20
C GLU A 21 -139.02 21.50 -63.84
N LEU A 22 -139.26 20.62 -64.82
CA LEU A 22 -138.22 19.89 -65.57
C LEU A 22 -137.25 20.81 -66.33
N LEU A 23 -137.70 21.99 -66.76
CA LEU A 23 -136.86 22.94 -67.51
C LEU A 23 -135.86 23.68 -66.62
N LEU A 24 -136.29 24.08 -65.41
CA LEU A 24 -135.41 24.72 -64.41
C LEU A 24 -134.29 23.78 -63.98
N LEU A 25 -134.64 22.52 -63.72
CA LEU A 25 -133.70 21.47 -63.30
C LEU A 25 -132.59 21.23 -64.34
N ARG A 26 -132.86 21.52 -65.62
CA ARG A 26 -131.88 21.34 -66.71
C ARG A 26 -130.81 22.42 -66.74
N THR A 27 -131.17 23.68 -66.50
CA THR A 27 -130.19 24.79 -66.44
C THR A 27 -129.25 24.64 -65.23
N GLU A 28 -129.76 24.16 -64.11
CA GLU A 28 -128.99 23.91 -62.87
C GLU A 28 -127.88 22.86 -63.08
N ILE A 29 -128.13 21.83 -63.89
CA ILE A 29 -127.15 20.78 -64.23
C ILE A 29 -125.94 21.35 -65.01
N GLU A 30 -126.14 22.34 -65.88
CA GLU A 30 -125.07 22.90 -66.71
C GLU A 30 -124.17 23.85 -65.91
N GLU A 31 -124.73 24.65 -65.00
CA GLU A 31 -123.96 25.46 -64.05
C GLU A 31 -123.11 24.59 -63.09
N LEU A 32 -123.70 23.52 -62.55
CA LEU A 32 -122.99 22.52 -61.74
C LEU A 32 -121.81 21.88 -62.49
N HIS A 33 -121.88 21.75 -63.82
CA HIS A 33 -120.80 21.18 -64.62
C HIS A 33 -119.62 22.14 -64.84
N ILE A 34 -119.90 23.44 -65.01
CA ILE A 34 -118.86 24.49 -65.06
C ILE A 34 -118.16 24.63 -63.70
N GLU A 35 -118.92 24.61 -62.61
CA GLU A 35 -118.33 24.76 -61.28
C GLU A 35 -117.51 23.52 -60.86
N ARG A 36 -117.92 22.30 -61.27
CA ARG A 36 -117.07 21.09 -61.19
C ARG A 36 -115.74 21.25 -61.92
N TRP A 37 -115.73 21.87 -63.10
CA TRP A 37 -114.50 22.06 -63.87
C TRP A 37 -113.53 23.02 -63.15
N LYS A 38 -114.02 24.16 -62.66
CA LYS A 38 -113.23 25.11 -61.84
C LYS A 38 -112.72 24.45 -60.54
N GLN A 39 -113.52 23.63 -59.88
CA GLN A 39 -113.09 22.88 -58.69
C GLN A 39 -111.98 21.87 -59.02
N LYS A 40 -112.04 21.21 -60.18
CA LYS A 40 -111.02 20.25 -60.61
C LYS A 40 -109.68 20.92 -60.93
N GLU A 41 -109.69 22.09 -61.58
CA GLU A 41 -108.47 22.86 -61.86
C GLU A 41 -107.86 23.46 -60.59
N ARG A 42 -108.69 24.03 -59.69
CA ARG A 42 -108.25 24.42 -58.33
C ARG A 42 -107.64 23.25 -57.56
N GLY A 43 -108.24 22.06 -57.64
CA GLY A 43 -107.69 20.84 -57.05
C GLY A 43 -106.31 20.47 -57.59
N ALA A 44 -106.08 20.59 -58.90
CA ALA A 44 -104.77 20.32 -59.50
C ALA A 44 -103.69 21.34 -59.08
N ALA A 45 -104.05 22.62 -58.92
CA ALA A 45 -103.14 23.63 -58.38
C ALA A 45 -102.77 23.34 -56.91
N LEU A 46 -103.77 23.04 -56.06
CA LEU A 46 -103.59 22.70 -54.66
C LEU A 46 -102.76 21.42 -54.45
N ILE A 47 -102.81 20.46 -55.36
CA ILE A 47 -101.94 19.27 -55.32
C ILE A 47 -100.47 19.66 -55.53
N LYS A 48 -100.15 20.49 -56.53
CA LYS A 48 -98.76 20.95 -56.75
C LYS A 48 -98.24 21.84 -55.61
N GLU A 49 -99.10 22.71 -55.07
CA GLU A 49 -98.75 23.51 -53.91
C GLU A 49 -98.48 22.64 -52.67
N LYS A 50 -99.32 21.63 -52.43
CA LYS A 50 -99.10 20.61 -51.40
C LYS A 50 -97.78 19.86 -51.60
N GLU A 51 -97.45 19.43 -52.82
CA GLU A 51 -96.19 18.73 -53.12
C GLU A 51 -94.96 19.60 -52.78
N VAL A 52 -94.94 20.86 -53.22
CA VAL A 52 -93.87 21.82 -52.90
C VAL A 52 -93.80 22.11 -51.40
N LEU A 53 -94.94 22.22 -50.71
CA LEU A 53 -94.97 22.37 -49.26
C LEU A 53 -94.45 21.12 -48.54
N THR A 54 -94.80 19.90 -48.97
CA THR A 54 -94.25 18.67 -48.39
C THR A 54 -92.75 18.53 -48.61
N GLY A 55 -92.21 18.97 -49.76
CA GLY A 55 -90.77 19.03 -49.99
C GLY A 55 -90.07 19.97 -49.01
N LYS A 56 -90.58 21.20 -48.84
CA LYS A 56 -90.04 22.18 -47.87
C LYS A 56 -90.19 21.74 -46.42
N ILE A 57 -91.27 21.02 -46.08
CA ILE A 57 -91.48 20.44 -44.75
C ILE A 57 -90.44 19.34 -44.49
N GLN A 58 -90.17 18.46 -45.46
CA GLN A 58 -89.12 17.45 -45.31
C GLN A 58 -87.72 18.08 -45.20
N GLU A 59 -87.40 19.05 -46.05
CA GLU A 59 -86.13 19.78 -46.01
C GLU A 59 -85.93 20.52 -44.67
N ALA A 60 -86.99 21.10 -44.10
CA ALA A 60 -86.98 21.69 -42.77
C ALA A 60 -86.85 20.63 -41.63
N ILE A 61 -87.48 19.47 -41.76
CA ILE A 61 -87.35 18.33 -40.83
C ILE A 61 -85.90 17.83 -40.83
N ASP A 62 -85.32 17.60 -42.00
CA ASP A 62 -83.97 17.08 -42.16
C ASP A 62 -82.92 18.09 -41.66
N LEU A 63 -83.12 19.39 -41.92
CA LEU A 63 -82.32 20.46 -41.33
C LEU A 63 -82.43 20.47 -39.80
N ASN A 64 -83.64 20.38 -39.23
CA ASN A 64 -83.83 20.39 -37.78
C ASN A 64 -83.21 19.14 -37.12
N LEU A 65 -83.34 17.96 -37.72
CA LEU A 65 -82.63 16.74 -37.30
C LEU A 65 -81.11 16.90 -37.35
N SER A 66 -80.56 17.50 -38.43
CA SER A 66 -79.12 17.74 -38.53
C SER A 66 -78.60 18.72 -37.46
N HIS A 67 -79.42 19.73 -37.13
CA HIS A 67 -79.15 20.71 -36.08
C HIS A 67 -79.25 20.11 -34.68
N ASP A 68 -80.29 19.32 -34.40
CA ASP A 68 -80.48 18.66 -33.10
C ASP A 68 -79.40 17.61 -32.85
N LEU A 69 -78.97 16.87 -33.88
CA LEU A 69 -77.82 15.97 -33.82
C LEU A 69 -76.51 16.73 -33.57
N PHE A 70 -76.32 17.90 -34.20
CA PHE A 70 -75.14 18.74 -33.95
C PHE A 70 -75.14 19.31 -32.52
N GLN A 71 -76.29 19.75 -32.01
CA GLN A 71 -76.41 20.21 -30.61
C GLN A 71 -76.18 19.08 -29.62
N GLN A 72 -76.72 17.87 -29.87
CA GLN A 72 -76.44 16.70 -29.03
C GLN A 72 -74.95 16.33 -29.08
N ALA A 73 -74.30 16.33 -30.24
CA ALA A 73 -72.87 16.06 -30.37
C ALA A 73 -72.01 17.13 -29.64
N ALA A 74 -72.39 18.41 -29.70
CA ALA A 74 -71.73 19.47 -28.96
C ALA A 74 -71.87 19.30 -27.44
N VAL A 75 -73.09 19.05 -26.95
CA VAL A 75 -73.36 18.82 -25.52
C VAL A 75 -72.67 17.55 -25.00
N VAL A 76 -72.65 16.47 -25.79
CA VAL A 76 -71.89 15.25 -25.44
C VAL A 76 -70.40 15.57 -25.35
N LYS A 77 -69.81 16.28 -26.32
CA LYS A 77 -68.39 16.66 -26.28
C LYS A 77 -68.06 17.57 -25.10
N GLU A 78 -68.91 18.54 -24.77
CA GLU A 78 -68.72 19.38 -23.58
C GLU A 78 -68.80 18.57 -22.28
N MET A 79 -69.66 17.56 -22.20
CA MET A 79 -69.73 16.63 -21.07
C MET A 79 -68.53 15.69 -21.00
N GLU A 80 -68.04 15.19 -22.13
CA GLU A 80 -66.81 14.39 -22.23
C GLU A 80 -65.60 15.22 -21.76
N GLU A 81 -65.39 16.42 -22.33
CA GLU A 81 -64.33 17.33 -21.89
C GLU A 81 -64.46 17.74 -20.41
N ALA A 82 -65.67 17.94 -19.89
CA ALA A 82 -65.89 18.30 -18.49
C ALA A 82 -65.63 17.12 -17.55
N THR A 83 -65.97 15.89 -17.95
CA THR A 83 -65.68 14.69 -17.16
C THR A 83 -64.21 14.31 -17.24
N GLU A 84 -63.53 14.47 -18.37
CA GLU A 84 -62.09 14.27 -18.52
C GLU A 84 -61.31 15.24 -17.61
N LYS A 85 -61.62 16.54 -17.64
CA LYS A 85 -61.03 17.53 -16.72
C LYS A 85 -61.30 17.21 -15.24
N GLN A 86 -62.47 16.62 -14.91
CA GLN A 86 -62.73 16.13 -13.56
C GLN A 86 -61.92 14.86 -13.22
N TRP A 87 -61.70 13.95 -14.16
CA TRP A 87 -60.85 12.77 -13.98
C TRP A 87 -59.39 13.16 -13.74
N GLU A 88 -58.84 14.11 -14.51
CA GLU A 88 -57.50 14.67 -14.29
C GLU A 88 -57.38 15.26 -12.87
N ILE A 89 -58.30 16.15 -12.48
CA ILE A 89 -58.32 16.77 -11.14
C ILE A 89 -58.48 15.72 -10.03
N VAL A 90 -59.24 14.65 -10.27
CA VAL A 90 -59.39 13.53 -9.33
C VAL A 90 -58.09 12.72 -9.21
N GLU A 91 -57.39 12.48 -10.32
CA GLU A 91 -56.15 11.70 -10.38
C GLU A 91 -54.96 12.47 -9.80
N GLU A 92 -54.80 13.77 -10.11
CA GLU A 92 -53.83 14.63 -9.42
C GLU A 92 -54.04 14.61 -7.90
N LYS A 93 -55.30 14.71 -7.45
CA LYS A 93 -55.64 14.63 -6.03
C LYS A 93 -55.37 13.23 -5.44
N LYS A 94 -55.52 12.13 -6.21
CA LYS A 94 -55.11 10.79 -5.76
C LYS A 94 -53.58 10.69 -5.64
N ALA A 95 -52.84 11.15 -6.64
CA ALA A 95 -51.38 11.16 -6.63
C ALA A 95 -50.82 12.00 -5.47
N LEU A 96 -51.41 13.19 -5.20
CA LEU A 96 -51.06 14.02 -4.05
C LEU A 96 -51.38 13.34 -2.72
N ARG A 97 -52.57 12.74 -2.58
CA ARG A 97 -52.93 11.95 -1.38
C ARG A 97 -51.96 10.79 -1.14
N SER A 98 -51.62 10.03 -2.18
CA SER A 98 -50.67 8.92 -2.08
C SER A 98 -49.28 9.38 -1.63
N ARG A 99 -48.77 10.50 -2.16
CA ARG A 99 -47.50 11.11 -1.70
C ARG A 99 -47.56 11.56 -0.23
N MET A 100 -48.67 12.18 0.18
CA MET A 100 -48.89 12.57 1.58
C MET A 100 -49.00 11.35 2.49
N GLU A 101 -49.65 10.27 2.04
CA GLU A 101 -49.76 9.01 2.77
C GLU A 101 -48.38 8.34 2.94
N THR A 102 -47.52 8.32 1.92
CA THR A 102 -46.15 7.79 2.05
C THR A 102 -45.28 8.66 2.96
N GLU A 103 -45.38 9.99 2.87
CA GLU A 103 -44.65 10.91 3.77
C GLU A 103 -45.12 10.75 5.23
N ILE A 104 -46.44 10.66 5.46
CA ILE A 104 -47.02 10.39 6.78
C ILE A 104 -46.56 9.01 7.30
N ALA A 105 -46.43 8.00 6.44
CA ALA A 105 -45.90 6.69 6.82
C ALA A 105 -44.42 6.77 7.23
N GLU A 106 -43.56 7.42 6.44
CA GLU A 106 -42.14 7.63 6.75
C GLU A 106 -41.95 8.40 8.06
N LEU A 107 -42.68 9.51 8.24
CA LEU A 107 -42.59 10.34 9.45
C LEU A 107 -43.07 9.56 10.69
N ASN A 108 -44.12 8.74 10.56
CA ASN A 108 -44.54 7.84 11.64
C ASN A 108 -43.53 6.72 11.91
N GLN A 109 -42.83 6.20 10.90
CA GLN A 109 -41.73 5.24 11.12
C GLN A 109 -40.56 5.89 11.87
N ARG A 110 -40.04 7.03 11.38
CA ARG A 110 -38.95 7.78 12.04
C ARG A 110 -39.32 8.18 13.48
N LYS A 111 -40.60 8.50 13.73
CA LYS A 111 -41.14 8.77 15.07
C LYS A 111 -41.13 7.50 15.95
N LYS A 112 -41.59 6.35 15.43
CA LYS A 112 -41.55 5.06 16.15
C LYS A 112 -40.12 4.60 16.47
N GLU A 113 -39.18 4.81 15.55
CA GLU A 113 -37.75 4.51 15.74
C GLU A 113 -37.16 5.37 16.87
N LYS A 114 -37.33 6.70 16.83
CA LYS A 114 -36.88 7.59 17.90
C LYS A 114 -37.55 7.30 19.24
N LEU A 115 -38.85 6.98 19.25
CA LEU A 115 -39.56 6.55 20.47
C LEU A 115 -38.94 5.28 21.06
N ARG A 116 -38.68 4.24 20.25
CA ARG A 116 -37.98 3.03 20.72
C ARG A 116 -36.60 3.34 21.30
N THR A 117 -35.83 4.23 20.68
CA THR A 117 -34.53 4.68 21.21
C THR A 117 -34.69 5.33 22.60
N VAL A 118 -35.67 6.23 22.75
CA VAL A 118 -35.97 6.91 24.03
C VAL A 118 -36.53 5.94 25.08
N GLU A 119 -37.38 4.99 24.70
CA GLU A 119 -37.93 3.96 25.59
C GLU A 119 -36.80 3.06 26.14
N ASN A 120 -35.91 2.59 25.27
CA ASN A 120 -34.71 1.84 25.64
C ASN A 120 -33.80 2.66 26.57
N GLN A 121 -33.52 3.93 26.22
CA GLN A 121 -32.75 4.85 27.07
C GLN A 121 -33.44 5.14 28.41
N SER A 122 -34.78 5.11 28.48
CA SER A 122 -35.53 5.31 29.73
C SER A 122 -35.22 4.24 30.77
N GLY A 123 -34.90 3.00 30.34
CA GLY A 123 -34.46 1.93 31.24
C GLY A 123 -33.15 2.28 31.95
N TYR A 124 -32.18 2.77 31.18
CA TYR A 124 -30.88 3.24 31.71
C TYR A 124 -31.03 4.51 32.57
N TYR A 125 -31.87 5.47 32.18
CA TYR A 125 -32.18 6.65 33.01
C TYR A 125 -32.84 6.27 34.35
N LYS A 126 -33.79 5.33 34.35
CA LYS A 126 -34.42 4.80 35.59
C LYS A 126 -33.44 4.00 36.46
N LEU A 127 -32.38 3.44 35.87
CA LEU A 127 -31.28 2.81 36.62
C LEU A 127 -30.35 3.88 37.22
N LEU A 128 -29.95 4.87 36.43
CA LEU A 128 -29.10 5.98 36.86
C LEU A 128 -29.75 6.82 37.97
N ASP A 129 -31.06 7.10 37.89
CA ASP A 129 -31.83 7.74 38.96
C ASP A 129 -31.73 6.97 40.30
N LYS A 130 -31.83 5.64 40.25
CA LYS A 130 -31.64 4.77 41.44
C LYS A 130 -30.21 4.74 41.96
N VAL A 131 -29.21 5.05 41.12
CA VAL A 131 -27.80 5.18 41.52
C VAL A 131 -27.51 6.57 42.09
N VAL A 132 -28.04 7.64 41.50
CA VAL A 132 -28.00 9.01 42.04
C VAL A 132 -28.57 9.03 43.46
N LYS A 133 -29.76 8.42 43.67
CA LYS A 133 -30.39 8.24 44.98
C LYS A 133 -29.60 7.41 46.02
N LYS A 134 -28.46 6.83 45.64
CA LYS A 134 -27.53 6.09 46.50
C LYS A 134 -26.11 6.69 46.53
N THR A 135 -25.89 7.83 45.87
CA THR A 135 -24.58 8.49 45.74
C THR A 135 -24.69 9.97 46.13
N LYS A 136 -23.63 10.76 45.92
CA LYS A 136 -23.53 12.16 46.35
C LYS A 136 -23.86 13.19 45.26
N PHE A 137 -24.21 12.74 44.06
CA PHE A 137 -24.49 13.61 42.92
C PHE A 137 -25.90 14.22 43.02
N ALA A 138 -26.07 15.46 42.60
CA ALA A 138 -27.33 16.18 42.59
C ALA A 138 -28.27 15.71 41.46
N GLY A 139 -27.74 15.09 40.40
CA GLY A 139 -28.54 14.65 39.26
C GLY A 139 -27.84 13.61 38.37
N VAL A 140 -28.61 13.02 37.46
CA VAL A 140 -28.11 12.00 36.51
C VAL A 140 -27.08 12.59 35.54
N GLU A 141 -27.24 13.85 35.12
CA GLU A 141 -26.28 14.54 34.24
C GLU A 141 -24.92 14.74 34.93
N GLU A 142 -24.90 15.11 36.21
CA GLU A 142 -23.65 15.27 36.97
C GLU A 142 -22.92 13.92 37.13
N LEU A 143 -23.65 12.84 37.41
CA LEU A 143 -23.11 11.47 37.43
C LEU A 143 -22.56 11.05 36.06
N ILE A 144 -23.27 11.36 34.97
CA ILE A 144 -22.80 11.08 33.60
C ILE A 144 -21.51 11.87 33.29
N ASN A 145 -21.48 13.16 33.59
CA ASN A 145 -20.31 14.02 33.37
C ASN A 145 -19.11 13.55 34.21
N HIS A 146 -19.32 13.13 35.45
CA HIS A 146 -18.28 12.53 36.29
C HIS A 146 -17.74 11.22 35.68
N LEU A 147 -18.62 10.32 35.22
CA LEU A 147 -18.22 9.07 34.57
C LEU A 147 -17.48 9.31 33.25
N GLN A 148 -17.93 10.26 32.42
CA GLN A 148 -17.23 10.67 31.19
C GLN A 148 -15.84 11.21 31.49
N ASN A 149 -15.69 12.06 32.51
CA ASN A 149 -14.40 12.56 32.96
C ASN A 149 -13.50 11.41 33.47
N LEU A 150 -14.03 10.44 34.21
CA LEU A 150 -13.26 9.25 34.63
C LEU A 150 -12.81 8.40 33.44
N PHE A 151 -13.65 8.17 32.44
CA PHE A 151 -13.24 7.45 31.22
C PHE A 151 -12.17 8.24 30.44
N HIS A 152 -12.33 9.55 30.28
CA HIS A 152 -11.34 10.38 29.60
C HIS A 152 -9.98 10.41 30.34
N MET A 153 -10.00 10.43 31.68
CA MET A 153 -8.79 10.34 32.50
C MET A 153 -8.15 8.94 32.46
N ARG A 154 -8.96 7.87 32.44
CA ARG A 154 -8.48 6.49 32.21
C ARG A 154 -7.77 6.37 30.86
N ASP A 155 -8.36 6.92 29.80
CA ASP A 155 -7.84 6.75 28.45
C ASP A 155 -6.58 7.59 28.23
N LYS A 156 -6.51 8.80 28.82
CA LYS A 156 -5.25 9.57 28.93
C LYS A 156 -4.17 8.84 29.72
N ALA A 157 -4.52 8.24 30.86
CA ALA A 157 -3.55 7.48 31.67
C ALA A 157 -3.03 6.25 30.91
N ARG A 158 -3.91 5.52 30.23
CA ARG A 158 -3.54 4.35 29.41
C ARG A 158 -2.71 4.73 28.18
N GLN A 159 -2.98 5.87 27.55
CA GLN A 159 -2.13 6.38 26.47
C GLN A 159 -0.73 6.70 27.01
N ALA A 160 -0.63 7.48 28.10
CA ALA A 160 0.67 7.80 28.70
C ALA A 160 1.42 6.58 29.29
N GLU A 161 0.72 5.48 29.59
CA GLU A 161 1.31 4.18 29.92
C GLU A 161 1.87 3.49 28.68
N ASN A 162 1.09 3.39 27.60
CA ASN A 162 1.55 2.85 26.31
C ASN A 162 2.76 3.62 25.77
N ASP A 163 2.71 4.96 25.73
CA ASP A 163 3.77 5.84 25.23
C ASP A 163 5.10 5.57 25.98
N LYS A 164 5.03 5.35 27.30
CA LYS A 164 6.18 4.98 28.13
C LYS A 164 6.66 3.55 27.93
N LEU A 165 5.77 2.61 27.65
CA LEU A 165 6.17 1.24 27.30
C LEU A 165 6.90 1.21 25.96
N GLU A 166 6.45 2.00 24.98
CA GLU A 166 7.17 2.20 23.72
C GLU A 166 8.52 2.88 23.92
N GLU A 167 8.62 3.91 24.77
CA GLU A 167 9.89 4.55 25.14
C GLU A 167 10.87 3.53 25.80
N ILE A 168 10.37 2.72 26.75
CA ILE A 168 11.15 1.68 27.42
C ILE A 168 11.65 0.63 26.41
N ASP A 169 10.81 0.17 25.48
CA ASP A 169 11.20 -0.82 24.48
C ASP A 169 12.11 -0.25 23.38
N GLN A 170 11.99 1.04 23.04
CA GLN A 170 12.99 1.74 22.21
C GLN A 170 14.34 1.82 22.93
N ASN A 171 14.36 2.24 24.19
CA ASN A 171 15.57 2.32 25.00
C ASN A 171 16.23 0.94 25.21
N ARG A 172 15.45 -0.12 25.40
CA ARG A 172 15.94 -1.52 25.43
C ARG A 172 16.60 -1.93 24.12
N ARG A 173 16.00 -1.63 22.96
CA ARG A 173 16.58 -1.93 21.63
C ARG A 173 17.88 -1.17 21.40
N GLN A 174 17.95 0.10 21.82
CA GLN A 174 19.19 0.89 21.77
C GLN A 174 20.27 0.30 22.66
N LEU A 175 19.94 -0.06 23.91
CA LEU A 175 20.88 -0.68 24.85
C LEU A 175 21.45 -1.99 24.30
N LEU A 176 20.59 -2.91 23.83
CA LEU A 176 21.01 -4.18 23.22
C LEU A 176 21.93 -3.96 22.02
N SER A 177 21.62 -3.00 21.13
CA SER A 177 22.48 -2.71 19.98
C SER A 177 23.83 -2.11 20.40
N LEU A 178 23.88 -1.30 21.46
CA LEU A 178 25.13 -0.78 22.01
C LEU A 178 25.96 -1.88 22.70
N GLU A 179 25.31 -2.81 23.41
CA GLU A 179 25.95 -3.99 24.00
C GLU A 179 26.54 -4.92 22.93
N GLU A 180 25.80 -5.19 21.85
CA GLU A 180 26.27 -5.94 20.68
C GLU A 180 27.47 -5.25 20.01
N GLN A 181 27.37 -3.94 19.73
CA GLN A 181 28.47 -3.16 19.14
C GLN A 181 29.71 -3.16 20.03
N HIS A 182 29.55 -2.97 21.35
CA HIS A 182 30.64 -3.02 22.32
C HIS A 182 31.27 -4.42 22.38
N HIS A 183 30.46 -5.48 22.40
CA HIS A 183 30.94 -6.86 22.39
C HIS A 183 31.72 -7.21 21.12
N MET A 184 31.24 -6.79 19.93
CA MET A 184 31.98 -6.93 18.67
C MET A 184 33.30 -6.14 18.67
N SER A 185 33.30 -4.91 19.22
CA SER A 185 34.52 -4.12 19.39
C SER A 185 35.52 -4.78 20.32
N MET A 186 35.07 -5.35 21.45
CA MET A 186 35.90 -6.09 22.39
C MET A 186 36.49 -7.36 21.76
N ILE A 187 35.70 -8.15 21.03
CA ILE A 187 36.21 -9.32 20.30
C ILE A 187 37.28 -8.91 19.29
N ARG A 188 37.03 -7.84 18.51
CA ARG A 188 38.01 -7.32 17.55
C ARG A 188 39.29 -6.87 18.26
N LYS A 189 39.20 -6.14 19.37
CA LYS A 189 40.38 -5.68 20.12
C LYS A 189 41.17 -6.83 20.76
N ASN A 190 40.49 -7.88 21.21
CA ASN A 190 41.15 -9.10 21.69
C ASN A 190 41.86 -9.85 20.55
N TYR A 191 41.29 -9.87 19.35
CA TYR A 191 41.94 -10.42 18.15
C TYR A 191 43.17 -9.60 17.74
N ASP A 192 43.02 -8.27 17.60
CA ASP A 192 44.11 -7.33 17.31
C ASP A 192 45.27 -7.53 18.32
N LEU A 193 44.95 -7.67 19.61
CA LEU A 193 45.91 -7.87 20.70
C LEU A 193 46.63 -9.23 20.61
N ALA A 194 45.90 -10.32 20.35
CA ALA A 194 46.48 -11.66 20.20
C ALA A 194 47.40 -11.76 18.97
N GLN A 195 47.07 -11.09 17.87
CA GLN A 195 47.96 -10.98 16.73
C GLN A 195 49.25 -10.22 17.11
N ASN A 196 49.12 -9.05 17.71
CA ASN A 196 50.27 -8.24 18.13
C ASN A 196 51.18 -8.95 19.14
N GLN A 197 50.61 -9.75 20.06
CA GLN A 197 51.37 -10.63 20.95
C GLN A 197 52.14 -11.71 20.17
N THR A 198 51.47 -12.38 19.22
CA THR A 198 52.09 -13.39 18.36
C THR A 198 53.24 -12.82 17.51
N GLU A 199 53.14 -11.56 17.07
CA GLU A 199 54.20 -10.87 16.34
C GLU A 199 55.36 -10.44 17.27
N LEU A 200 55.05 -9.93 18.47
CA LEU A 200 56.06 -9.61 19.49
C LEU A 200 56.87 -10.84 19.93
N GLU A 201 56.20 -11.98 20.17
CA GLU A 201 56.87 -13.24 20.54
C GLU A 201 57.82 -13.74 19.44
N LYS A 202 57.44 -13.60 18.16
CA LYS A 202 58.33 -13.90 17.03
C LYS A 202 59.57 -13.01 17.05
N CYS A 203 59.39 -11.69 17.13
CA CYS A 203 60.51 -10.75 17.17
C CYS A 203 61.45 -11.01 18.36
N GLN A 204 60.92 -11.28 19.55
CA GLN A 204 61.72 -11.66 20.72
C GLN A 204 62.44 -13.02 20.56
N SER A 205 61.85 -13.97 19.82
CA SER A 205 62.50 -15.24 19.51
C SER A 205 63.68 -15.05 18.54
N GLU A 206 63.54 -14.18 17.54
CA GLU A 206 64.60 -13.84 16.59
C GLU A 206 65.70 -13.03 17.25
N GLU A 207 65.36 -12.04 18.07
CA GLU A 207 66.27 -11.27 18.91
C GLU A 207 67.14 -12.20 19.77
N ARG A 208 66.52 -13.15 20.48
CA ARG A 208 67.22 -14.12 21.33
C ARG A 208 68.16 -15.03 20.53
N ILE A 209 67.78 -15.43 19.31
CA ILE A 209 68.64 -16.20 18.40
C ILE A 209 69.85 -15.36 17.96
N TRP A 210 69.65 -14.08 17.63
CA TRP A 210 70.74 -13.19 17.24
C TRP A 210 71.65 -12.82 18.41
N GLN A 211 71.11 -12.61 19.61
CA GLN A 211 71.88 -12.41 20.84
C GLN A 211 72.76 -13.62 21.15
N GLN A 212 72.20 -14.85 21.13
CA GLN A 212 72.98 -16.07 21.36
C GLN A 212 74.10 -16.26 20.30
N ARG A 213 73.85 -15.87 19.04
CA ARG A 213 74.88 -15.87 17.98
C ARG A 213 75.97 -14.82 18.26
N TRP A 214 75.59 -13.61 18.66
CA TRP A 214 76.51 -12.53 19.01
C TRP A 214 77.39 -12.90 20.21
N ASP A 215 76.78 -13.39 21.30
CA ASP A 215 77.49 -13.82 22.51
C ASP A 215 78.53 -14.90 22.17
N LYS A 216 78.19 -15.87 21.30
CA LYS A 216 79.13 -16.90 20.83
C LYS A 216 80.27 -16.34 19.96
N ILE A 217 79.99 -15.32 19.14
CA ILE A 217 81.04 -14.61 18.37
C ILE A 217 81.97 -13.87 19.34
N GLN A 218 81.41 -13.16 20.32
CA GLN A 218 82.15 -12.42 21.33
C GLN A 218 83.00 -13.34 22.22
N GLU A 219 82.45 -14.47 22.68
CA GLU A 219 83.18 -15.51 23.43
C GLU A 219 84.31 -16.13 22.59
N THR A 220 84.08 -16.35 21.29
CA THR A 220 85.12 -16.86 20.38
C THR A 220 86.22 -15.81 20.15
N ALA A 221 85.85 -14.53 20.03
CA ALA A 221 86.79 -13.43 19.83
C ALA A 221 87.64 -13.18 21.08
N THR A 222 87.07 -13.20 22.29
CA THR A 222 87.82 -13.07 23.54
C THR A 222 88.75 -14.26 23.77
N LYS A 223 88.30 -15.51 23.53
CA LYS A 223 89.17 -16.70 23.57
C LYS A 223 90.35 -16.59 22.59
N LYS A 224 90.12 -16.20 21.34
CA LYS A 224 91.19 -15.97 20.36
C LYS A 224 92.15 -14.85 20.77
N THR A 225 91.63 -13.74 21.28
CA THR A 225 92.44 -12.60 21.74
C THR A 225 93.32 -12.99 22.94
N MET A 226 92.77 -13.75 23.88
CA MET A 226 93.52 -14.31 25.02
C MET A 226 94.61 -15.28 24.57
N MET A 227 94.32 -16.19 23.63
CA MET A 227 95.32 -17.11 23.04
C MET A 227 96.44 -16.36 22.33
N VAL A 228 96.13 -15.31 21.56
CA VAL A 228 97.15 -14.45 20.91
C VAL A 228 97.99 -13.75 21.98
N GLY A 229 97.40 -13.20 23.04
CA GLY A 229 98.14 -12.60 24.16
C GLY A 229 99.07 -13.60 24.86
N GLN A 230 98.60 -14.83 25.10
CA GLN A 230 99.42 -15.91 25.67
C GLN A 230 100.58 -16.31 24.75
N LEU A 231 100.35 -16.42 23.44
CA LEU A 231 101.39 -16.72 22.45
C LEU A 231 102.44 -15.60 22.36
N LYS A 232 102.00 -14.32 22.39
CA LYS A 232 102.92 -13.17 22.42
C LYS A 232 103.82 -13.22 23.65
N MET A 233 103.25 -13.42 24.84
CA MET A 233 104.03 -13.50 26.09
C MET A 233 104.96 -14.72 26.11
N ALA A 234 104.52 -15.88 25.62
CA ALA A 234 105.37 -17.06 25.54
C ALA A 234 106.55 -16.87 24.57
N THR A 235 106.31 -16.24 23.42
CA THR A 235 107.36 -15.87 22.46
C THR A 235 108.35 -14.88 23.05
N LEU A 236 107.85 -13.80 23.68
CA LEU A 236 108.68 -12.76 24.29
C LEU A 236 109.62 -13.34 25.35
N ASN A 237 109.08 -14.14 26.27
CA ASN A 237 109.85 -14.82 27.31
C ASN A 237 110.94 -15.74 26.71
N LEU A 238 110.62 -16.48 25.63
CA LEU A 238 111.60 -17.33 24.96
C LEU A 238 112.69 -16.52 24.24
N TYR A 239 112.34 -15.40 23.62
CA TYR A 239 113.28 -14.50 22.96
C TYR A 239 114.25 -13.88 23.96
N GLU A 240 113.75 -13.37 25.09
CA GLU A 240 114.58 -12.89 26.20
C GLU A 240 115.49 -14.00 26.76
N MET A 241 115.00 -15.25 26.88
CA MET A 241 115.81 -16.40 27.28
C MET A 241 116.93 -16.77 26.29
N THR A 242 116.82 -16.42 24.99
CA THR A 242 117.93 -16.56 24.02
C THR A 242 118.98 -15.44 24.12
N GLY A 243 118.80 -14.47 25.02
CA GLY A 243 119.62 -13.26 25.12
C GLY A 243 119.16 -12.12 24.21
N GLY A 244 117.93 -12.20 23.69
CA GLY A 244 117.31 -11.14 22.92
C GLY A 244 117.07 -9.88 23.75
N VAL A 245 117.16 -8.71 23.12
CA VAL A 245 116.89 -7.40 23.73
C VAL A 245 115.64 -6.82 23.07
N VAL A 246 114.79 -6.19 23.88
CA VAL A 246 113.47 -5.69 23.48
C VAL A 246 113.43 -4.17 23.64
N GLY A 247 112.90 -3.45 22.64
CA GLY A 247 112.80 -1.99 22.66
C GLY A 247 114.00 -1.26 22.02
N GLU A 248 114.51 -0.21 22.65
CA GLU A 248 115.60 0.60 22.06
C GLU A 248 116.89 -0.21 21.90
N GLY A 249 117.32 -0.39 20.64
CA GLY A 249 118.46 -1.25 20.28
C GLY A 249 118.13 -2.74 20.14
N GLY A 250 116.86 -3.12 20.23
CA GLY A 250 116.36 -4.49 20.17
C GLY A 250 115.26 -4.72 19.14
N VAL A 251 114.55 -5.84 19.25
CA VAL A 251 113.32 -6.12 18.50
C VAL A 251 112.13 -5.43 19.20
N ASP A 252 111.11 -4.99 18.45
CA ASP A 252 109.91 -4.42 19.06
C ASP A 252 109.14 -5.48 19.86
N ILE A 253 108.55 -5.06 21.00
CA ILE A 253 107.78 -5.91 21.89
C ILE A 253 106.50 -6.47 21.24
N ASN A 254 105.93 -5.77 20.25
CA ASN A 254 104.75 -6.23 19.52
C ASN A 254 105.09 -7.06 18.28
N ASP A 255 106.30 -7.00 17.75
CA ASP A 255 106.74 -7.82 16.60
C ASP A 255 107.11 -9.24 17.03
N THR A 256 106.06 -10.02 17.29
CA THR A 256 106.13 -11.44 17.62
C THR A 256 106.71 -12.29 16.49
N GLN A 257 106.73 -11.80 15.24
CA GLN A 257 107.29 -12.56 14.12
C GLN A 257 108.82 -12.46 14.15
N ALA A 258 109.38 -11.25 14.24
CA ALA A 258 110.83 -11.07 14.36
C ALA A 258 111.41 -11.74 15.62
N GLN A 259 110.67 -11.75 16.74
CA GLN A 259 111.04 -12.51 17.94
C GLN A 259 111.09 -14.03 17.67
N LEU A 260 110.11 -14.61 16.96
CA LEU A 260 110.09 -16.03 16.61
C LEU A 260 111.23 -16.41 15.66
N ASP A 261 111.51 -15.60 14.65
CA ASP A 261 112.56 -15.88 13.66
C ASP A 261 113.94 -15.92 14.34
N MET A 262 114.21 -14.99 15.26
CA MET A 262 115.44 -14.98 16.08
C MET A 262 115.56 -16.21 17.00
N ILE A 263 114.45 -16.69 17.60
CA ILE A 263 114.43 -17.94 18.39
C ILE A 263 114.76 -19.14 17.50
N VAL A 264 114.19 -19.20 16.29
CA VAL A 264 114.43 -20.29 15.34
C VAL A 264 115.90 -20.36 14.91
N ASP A 265 116.54 -19.22 14.63
CA ASP A 265 117.96 -19.20 14.27
C ASP A 265 118.87 -19.52 15.46
N PHE A 266 118.55 -19.05 16.68
CA PHE A 266 119.25 -19.50 17.90
C PHE A 266 119.19 -21.03 18.10
N ILE A 267 118.02 -21.65 17.86
CA ILE A 267 117.86 -23.11 17.94
C ILE A 267 118.70 -23.81 16.86
N ARG A 268 118.70 -23.31 15.61
CA ARG A 268 119.52 -23.85 14.50
C ARG A 268 121.01 -23.78 14.81
N ASP A 269 121.50 -22.66 15.32
CA ASP A 269 122.91 -22.50 15.68
C ASP A 269 123.29 -23.38 16.87
N THR A 270 122.42 -23.50 17.88
CA THR A 270 122.61 -24.44 18.99
C THR A 270 122.68 -25.89 18.50
N GLU A 271 121.77 -26.30 17.60
CA GLU A 271 121.83 -27.61 16.95
C GLU A 271 123.14 -27.82 16.16
N ASN A 272 123.58 -26.80 15.41
CA ASN A 272 124.81 -26.87 14.61
C ASN A 272 126.06 -27.02 15.50
N ILE A 273 126.12 -26.27 16.61
CA ILE A 273 127.17 -26.39 17.63
C ILE A 273 127.16 -27.80 18.26
N ILE A 274 125.98 -28.33 18.61
CA ILE A 274 125.84 -29.69 19.16
C ILE A 274 126.29 -30.75 18.14
N LYS A 275 125.91 -30.64 16.86
CA LYS A 275 126.33 -31.55 15.79
C LYS A 275 127.85 -31.51 15.59
N GLN A 276 128.46 -30.32 15.55
CA GLN A 276 129.91 -30.15 15.47
C GLN A 276 130.63 -30.73 16.70
N TYR A 277 130.07 -30.56 17.90
CA TYR A 277 130.60 -31.14 19.13
C TYR A 277 130.51 -32.68 19.15
N GLN A 278 129.40 -33.26 18.72
CA GLN A 278 129.23 -34.71 18.59
C GLN A 278 130.22 -35.32 17.58
N LEU A 279 130.37 -34.71 16.40
CA LEU A 279 131.39 -35.09 15.41
C LEU A 279 132.81 -34.99 16.02
N SER A 280 133.09 -33.93 16.78
CA SER A 280 134.36 -33.74 17.49
C SER A 280 134.62 -34.77 18.58
N GLN A 281 133.57 -35.35 19.19
CA GLN A 281 133.69 -36.46 20.15
C GLN A 281 133.89 -37.81 19.45
N GLN A 282 133.19 -38.08 18.34
CA GLN A 282 133.40 -39.27 17.51
C GLN A 282 134.81 -39.32 16.89
N GLN A 283 135.36 -38.15 16.52
CA GLN A 283 136.77 -38.03 16.12
C GLN A 283 137.75 -38.22 17.29
N LYS A 284 137.32 -38.06 18.54
CA LYS A 284 138.15 -38.32 19.74
C LYS A 284 138.09 -39.76 20.21
N SER A 285 136.98 -40.50 20.01
CA SER A 285 136.95 -41.95 20.24
C SER A 285 137.78 -42.69 19.19
N THR A 286 137.53 -42.46 17.90
CA THR A 286 138.30 -43.09 16.81
C THR A 286 139.82 -42.80 16.89
N LYS A 287 140.24 -41.63 17.41
CA LYS A 287 141.66 -41.31 17.71
C LYS A 287 142.22 -41.96 18.99
N ARG A 288 141.39 -42.54 19.86
CA ARG A 288 141.84 -43.45 20.94
C ARG A 288 141.98 -44.86 20.39
N ASP A 289 140.98 -45.34 19.66
CA ASP A 289 140.96 -46.71 19.14
C ASP A 289 142.13 -46.95 18.16
N THR A 290 142.39 -46.01 17.25
CA THR A 290 143.59 -46.06 16.38
C THR A 290 144.90 -45.94 17.14
N LYS A 291 144.94 -45.30 18.32
CA LYS A 291 146.14 -45.26 19.17
C LYS A 291 146.41 -46.57 19.91
N VAL A 292 145.39 -47.39 20.18
CA VAL A 292 145.57 -48.74 20.75
C VAL A 292 146.16 -49.71 19.74
N SER A 293 145.91 -49.51 18.44
CA SER A 293 146.46 -50.37 17.37
C SER A 293 147.82 -49.94 16.80
N THR A 294 148.46 -48.87 17.29
CA THR A 294 149.73 -48.34 16.73
C THR A 294 150.90 -48.24 17.71
N GLY A 295 150.83 -48.97 18.82
CA GLY A 295 151.95 -49.26 19.72
C GLY A 295 151.44 -50.18 20.83
N THR A 296 152.03 -51.32 21.14
CA THR A 296 153.38 -51.90 20.85
C THR A 296 153.24 -53.42 20.65
N ASN A 297 154.02 -54.18 19.86
CA ASN A 297 155.33 -53.95 19.22
C ASN A 297 156.36 -53.22 20.08
#